data_AF-A0A959C474-F1
#
_entry.id   AF-A0A959C474-F1
#
_cell.length_a   1.000
_cell.length_b   1.000
_cell.length_c   1.000
_cell.angle_alpha   90.00
_cell.angle_beta   90.00
_cell.angle_gamma   90.00
#
_symmetry.space_group_name_H-M   'P 1'
#
loop_
_entity.id
_entity.type
_entity.pdbx_description
1 polymer ?
#
loop_
_entity_poly.entity_id
_entity_poly.type
_entity_poly.pdbx_seq_one_letter_code
_entity_poly.pdbx_strand_id
1 'polypeptide(L)'
;MLTRQHAYSSAFTATALLFNEFSKARESILEDNFVRQMKDEVMENTRLGIKTQSARKRISQEMIKRYESSPPGFWPFFFGRSEEEQKLALFFLCLITYGLMLDFHLEVALKRWKARSERLEVFDLQMRLDEISSSHPEVDAWTEATKKKTITVYLRTLTEAGLLKNEKLQKPTRISPDFWEYFIRNDASWFPESCFTKVSHI
;
A
#
# COMPACT_ATOMS: atom_id res chain seq x y z
N MET A 1 0.24 18.77 3.81
CA MET A 1 -0.36 18.23 5.06
C MET A 1 -1.40 17.20 4.65
N LEU A 2 -1.16 15.90 4.87
CA LEU A 2 -2.10 14.83 4.50
C LEU A 2 -3.41 15.00 5.32
N THR A 3 -4.38 15.69 4.74
CA THR A 3 -5.66 16.06 5.36
C THR A 3 -6.82 15.31 4.72
N ARG A 4 -6.64 14.01 4.51
CA ARG A 4 -7.76 13.09 4.26
C ARG A 4 -7.81 12.07 5.39
N GLN A 5 -8.62 12.34 6.40
CA GLN A 5 -9.12 11.31 7.30
C GLN A 5 -10.09 10.43 6.48
N HIS A 6 -9.54 9.48 5.73
CA HIS A 6 -10.33 8.39 5.20
C HIS A 6 -10.84 7.56 6.38
N ALA A 7 -12.12 7.23 6.39
CA ALA A 7 -12.68 6.29 7.36
C ALA A 7 -11.84 5.02 7.43
N TYR A 8 -11.61 4.49 8.62
CA TYR A 8 -10.86 3.26 8.78
C TYR A 8 -11.63 2.07 8.19
N SER A 9 -10.95 1.31 7.35
CA SER A 9 -11.54 0.20 6.63
C SER A 9 -10.60 -0.99 6.62
N SER A 10 -11.17 -2.18 6.78
CA SER A 10 -10.48 -3.47 6.66
C SER A 10 -10.47 -3.99 5.22
N ALA A 11 -10.92 -3.21 4.22
CA ALA A 11 -11.02 -3.66 2.81
C ALA A 11 -9.72 -4.25 2.27
N PHE A 12 -8.58 -3.67 2.65
CA PHE A 12 -7.26 -4.12 2.20
C PHE A 12 -6.87 -5.50 2.73
N THR A 13 -7.57 -6.06 3.72
CA THR A 13 -7.24 -7.38 4.29
C THR A 13 -7.29 -8.52 3.26
N ALA A 14 -7.97 -8.30 2.14
CA ALA A 14 -8.03 -9.25 1.05
C ALA A 14 -6.69 -9.40 0.31
N THR A 15 -5.86 -8.35 0.26
CA THR A 15 -4.69 -8.29 -0.61
C THR A 15 -3.59 -7.38 -0.07
N ALA A 16 -2.32 -7.82 -0.12
CA ALA A 16 -1.17 -6.97 0.23
C ALA A 16 -0.82 -6.03 -0.94
N LEU A 17 0.37 -6.11 -1.55
CA LEU A 17 0.85 -5.10 -2.50
C LEU A 17 0.27 -5.24 -3.92
N LEU A 18 -0.07 -6.46 -4.35
CA LEU A 18 -0.61 -6.79 -5.69
C LEU A 18 0.33 -6.49 -6.87
N PHE A 19 1.64 -6.63 -6.66
CA PHE A 19 2.64 -6.34 -7.69
C PHE A 19 2.44 -7.16 -8.97
N ASN A 20 2.32 -8.48 -8.85
CA ASN A 20 2.17 -9.35 -10.02
C ASN A 20 0.89 -9.07 -10.79
N GLU A 21 -0.19 -8.76 -10.08
CA GLU A 21 -1.49 -8.48 -10.65
C GLU A 21 -1.48 -7.16 -11.44
N PHE A 22 -0.90 -6.09 -10.89
CA PHE A 22 -0.72 -4.83 -11.62
C PHE A 22 0.24 -4.99 -12.81
N SER A 23 1.31 -5.76 -12.67
CA SER A 23 2.23 -6.05 -13.78
C SER A 23 1.54 -6.77 -14.94
N LYS A 24 0.66 -7.74 -14.65
CA LYS A 24 -0.16 -8.43 -15.67
C LYS A 24 -1.20 -7.52 -16.34
N ALA A 25 -1.59 -6.43 -15.68
CA ALA A 25 -2.57 -5.49 -16.19
C ALA A 25 -1.96 -4.30 -16.96
N ARG A 26 -0.64 -4.31 -17.22
CA ARG A 26 0.09 -3.21 -17.87
C ARG A 26 -0.59 -2.65 -19.11
N GLU A 27 -0.87 -3.50 -20.10
CA GLU A 27 -1.49 -3.09 -21.36
C GLU A 27 -2.80 -2.36 -21.10
N SER A 28 -3.68 -2.97 -20.30
CA SER A 28 -4.99 -2.42 -20.03
C SER A 28 -5.00 -1.11 -19.24
N ILE A 29 -3.99 -0.93 -18.39
CA ILE A 29 -3.78 0.30 -17.63
C ILE A 29 -3.32 1.42 -18.55
N LEU A 30 -2.45 1.13 -19.52
CA LEU A 30 -1.91 2.13 -20.46
C LEU A 30 -2.89 2.47 -21.60
N GLU A 31 -3.85 1.59 -21.89
CA GLU A 31 -4.90 1.78 -22.91
C GLU A 31 -6.22 2.33 -22.33
N ASP A 32 -6.25 2.72 -21.05
CA ASP A 32 -7.43 3.24 -20.34
C ASP A 32 -8.68 2.33 -20.36
N ASN A 33 -8.50 1.02 -20.58
CA ASN A 33 -9.58 0.02 -20.56
C ASN A 33 -9.59 -0.83 -19.27
N PHE A 34 -8.68 -0.54 -18.33
CA PHE A 34 -8.44 -1.32 -17.12
C PHE A 34 -9.68 -1.62 -16.28
N VAL A 35 -10.49 -0.60 -15.95
CA VAL A 35 -11.65 -0.78 -15.05
C VAL A 35 -12.67 -1.75 -15.65
N ARG A 36 -12.94 -1.62 -16.95
CA ARG A 36 -13.82 -2.55 -17.67
C ARG A 36 -13.23 -3.95 -17.64
N GLN A 37 -11.95 -4.09 -18.00
CA GLN A 37 -11.28 -5.38 -18.03
C GLN A 37 -11.25 -6.07 -16.67
N MET A 38 -11.03 -5.34 -15.58
CA MET A 38 -11.03 -5.92 -14.22
C MET A 38 -12.43 -6.39 -13.79
N LYS A 39 -13.50 -5.78 -14.31
CA LYS A 39 -14.88 -6.26 -14.10
C LYS A 39 -15.12 -7.55 -14.87
N ASP A 40 -14.68 -7.63 -16.13
CA ASP A 40 -14.83 -8.82 -16.98
C ASP A 40 -14.00 -10.00 -16.46
N GLU A 41 -12.79 -9.73 -15.96
CA GLU A 41 -11.86 -10.71 -15.37
C GLU A 41 -12.49 -11.53 -14.23
N VAL A 42 -13.45 -10.97 -13.49
CA VAL A 42 -14.18 -11.67 -12.41
C VAL A 42 -14.90 -12.91 -12.94
N MET A 43 -15.42 -12.85 -14.18
CA MET A 43 -16.09 -13.97 -14.83
C MET A 43 -15.11 -14.78 -15.68
N GLU A 44 -14.27 -14.12 -16.48
CA GLU A 44 -13.55 -14.75 -17.59
C GLU A 44 -12.21 -15.40 -17.20
N ASN A 45 -11.51 -14.90 -16.17
CA ASN A 45 -10.21 -15.42 -15.68
C ASN A 45 -9.11 -15.45 -16.74
N THR A 46 -9.11 -14.53 -17.68
CA THR A 46 -8.21 -14.58 -18.84
C THR A 46 -6.82 -14.05 -18.52
N ARG A 47 -6.64 -13.31 -17.42
CA ARG A 47 -5.38 -12.61 -17.12
C ARG A 47 -4.77 -12.92 -15.76
N LEU A 48 -5.56 -12.85 -14.68
CA LEU A 48 -5.03 -13.01 -13.33
C LEU A 48 -4.71 -14.48 -13.04
N GLY A 49 -5.46 -15.42 -13.63
CA GLY A 49 -5.26 -16.86 -13.46
C GLY A 49 -5.64 -17.36 -12.07
N ILE A 50 -6.53 -16.63 -11.37
CA ILE A 50 -6.96 -16.95 -10.01
C ILE A 50 -8.14 -17.91 -10.08
N LYS A 51 -7.96 -19.10 -9.49
CA LYS A 51 -8.90 -20.22 -9.60
C LYS A 51 -10.31 -19.89 -9.12
N THR A 52 -10.45 -19.18 -7.99
CA THR A 52 -11.77 -18.94 -7.40
C THR A 52 -12.33 -17.58 -7.81
N GLN A 53 -13.59 -17.56 -8.22
CA GLN A 53 -14.31 -16.33 -8.59
C GLN A 53 -14.38 -15.35 -7.41
N SER A 54 -14.52 -15.84 -6.17
CA SER A 54 -14.54 -15.00 -4.97
C SER A 54 -13.20 -14.30 -4.72
N ALA A 55 -12.07 -14.97 -4.95
CA ALA A 55 -10.76 -14.33 -4.86
C ALA A 55 -10.54 -13.35 -6.02
N ARG A 56 -10.94 -13.70 -7.25
CA ARG A 56 -10.91 -12.79 -8.39
C ARG A 56 -11.69 -11.51 -8.12
N LYS A 57 -12.94 -11.63 -7.68
CA LYS A 57 -13.79 -10.48 -7.35
C LYS A 57 -13.11 -9.53 -6.36
N ARG A 58 -12.55 -10.07 -5.27
CA ARG A 58 -11.87 -9.26 -4.25
C ARG A 58 -10.61 -8.58 -4.80
N ILE A 59 -9.78 -9.31 -5.55
CA ILE A 59 -8.55 -8.77 -6.13
C ILE A 59 -8.87 -7.71 -7.17
N SER A 60 -9.80 -7.97 -8.10
CA SER A 60 -10.23 -6.99 -9.11
C SER A 60 -10.78 -5.71 -8.48
N GLN A 61 -11.61 -5.83 -7.43
CA GLN A 61 -12.14 -4.66 -6.72
C GLN A 61 -11.03 -3.82 -6.11
N GLU A 62 -10.02 -4.46 -5.50
CA GLU A 62 -8.95 -3.73 -4.84
C GLU A 62 -7.93 -3.14 -5.83
N MET A 63 -7.73 -3.82 -6.96
CA MET A 63 -6.99 -3.29 -8.10
C MET A 63 -7.67 -2.03 -8.67
N ILE A 64 -8.99 -2.07 -8.91
CA ILE A 64 -9.78 -0.92 -9.36
C ILE A 64 -9.66 0.24 -8.36
N LYS A 65 -9.87 -0.03 -7.06
CA LYS A 65 -9.81 1.00 -6.03
C LYS A 65 -8.48 1.75 -5.99
N ARG A 66 -7.36 1.01 -6.09
CA ARG A 66 -6.00 1.62 -6.10
C ARG A 66 -5.71 2.34 -7.41
N TYR A 67 -6.19 1.82 -8.53
CA TYR A 67 -6.13 2.51 -9.82
C TYR A 67 -6.87 3.84 -9.80
N GLU A 68 -8.11 3.87 -9.30
CA GLU A 68 -8.91 5.09 -9.16
C GLU A 68 -8.33 6.08 -8.15
N SER A 69 -7.55 5.60 -7.17
CA SER A 69 -6.85 6.45 -6.19
C SER A 69 -5.51 6.98 -6.69
N SER A 70 -5.01 6.49 -7.84
CA SER A 70 -3.70 6.88 -8.35
C SER A 70 -3.69 8.31 -8.89
N PRO A 71 -2.61 9.09 -8.66
CA PRO A 71 -2.48 10.42 -9.25
C PRO A 71 -2.41 10.39 -10.78
N PRO A 72 -2.77 11.49 -11.47
CA PRO A 72 -2.56 11.61 -12.91
C PRO A 72 -1.10 11.33 -13.30
N GLY A 73 -0.90 10.57 -14.38
CA GLY A 73 0.42 10.21 -14.87
C GLY A 73 1.19 9.17 -14.03
N PHE A 74 0.59 8.62 -12.97
CA PHE A 74 1.22 7.61 -12.11
C PHE A 74 1.61 6.33 -12.87
N TRP A 75 0.72 5.78 -13.70
CA TRP A 75 0.95 4.49 -14.33
C TRP A 75 2.06 4.48 -15.39
N PRO A 76 2.17 5.48 -16.30
CA PRO A 76 3.33 5.60 -17.17
C PRO A 76 4.65 5.72 -16.40
N PHE A 77 4.67 6.50 -15.31
CA PHE A 77 5.84 6.56 -14.41
C PHE A 77 6.15 5.18 -13.85
N PHE A 78 5.18 4.54 -13.20
CA PHE A 78 5.28 3.22 -12.57
C PHE A 78 5.91 2.18 -13.49
N PHE A 79 5.37 2.00 -14.70
CA PHE A 79 5.83 0.97 -15.64
C PHE A 79 7.19 1.24 -16.28
N GLY A 80 7.75 2.44 -16.08
CA GLY A 80 9.10 2.83 -16.49
C GLY A 80 10.13 2.76 -15.35
N ARG A 81 9.80 2.16 -14.21
CA ARG A 81 10.69 2.00 -13.04
C ARG A 81 11.15 0.55 -12.86
N SER A 82 12.17 0.34 -12.01
CA SER A 82 12.59 -1.01 -11.60
C SER A 82 11.51 -1.75 -10.80
N GLU A 83 11.66 -3.05 -10.60
CA GLU A 83 10.71 -3.82 -9.77
C GLU A 83 10.66 -3.32 -8.32
N GLU A 84 11.81 -3.02 -7.72
CA GLU A 84 11.88 -2.46 -6.36
C GLU A 84 11.16 -1.11 -6.26
N GLU A 85 11.37 -0.24 -7.25
CA GLU A 85 10.70 1.07 -7.34
C GLU A 85 9.20 0.93 -7.58
N GLN A 86 8.77 0.01 -8.43
CA GLN A 86 7.36 -0.30 -8.64
C GLN A 86 6.70 -0.76 -7.34
N LYS A 87 7.36 -1.64 -6.58
CA LYS A 87 6.84 -2.08 -5.27
C LYS A 87 6.68 -0.92 -4.29
N LEU A 88 7.64 0.02 -4.25
CA LEU A 88 7.49 1.24 -3.45
C LEU A 88 6.35 2.13 -3.96
N ALA A 89 6.18 2.28 -5.26
CA ALA A 89 5.08 3.06 -5.83
C ALA A 89 3.70 2.44 -5.53
N LEU A 90 3.57 1.10 -5.52
CA LEU A 90 2.34 0.44 -5.05
C LEU A 90 2.12 0.62 -3.54
N PHE A 91 3.21 0.67 -2.77
CA PHE A 91 3.12 0.97 -1.35
C PHE A 91 2.60 2.40 -1.11
N PHE A 92 3.06 3.37 -1.90
CA PHE A 92 2.48 4.71 -1.92
C PHE A 92 0.98 4.68 -2.18
N LEU A 93 0.51 3.95 -3.21
CA LEU A 93 -0.93 3.80 -3.47
C LEU A 93 -1.67 3.21 -2.26
N CYS A 94 -1.08 2.22 -1.59
CA CYS A 94 -1.67 1.67 -0.36
C CYS A 94 -1.84 2.74 0.72
N LEU A 95 -0.82 3.55 0.99
CA LEU A 95 -0.87 4.60 1.99
C LEU A 95 -1.94 5.66 1.68
N ILE A 96 -2.07 6.09 0.42
CA ILE A 96 -3.08 7.11 0.07
C ILE A 96 -4.50 6.53 -0.07
N THR A 97 -4.63 5.21 -0.26
CA THR A 97 -5.95 4.55 -0.44
C THR A 97 -6.58 4.12 0.89
N TYR A 98 -5.78 3.75 1.91
CA TYR A 98 -6.29 3.17 3.16
C TYR A 98 -5.82 3.96 4.38
N GLY A 99 -6.76 4.67 5.02
CA GLY A 99 -6.48 5.46 6.22
C GLY A 99 -5.82 4.66 7.35
N LEU A 100 -6.22 3.39 7.55
CA LEU A 100 -5.62 2.55 8.60
C LEU A 100 -4.18 2.16 8.28
N MET A 101 -3.85 1.89 7.01
CA MET A 101 -2.45 1.62 6.62
C MET A 101 -1.60 2.87 6.77
N LEU A 102 -2.13 4.04 6.41
CA LEU A 102 -1.45 5.31 6.60
C LEU A 102 -1.18 5.57 8.08
N ASP A 103 -2.17 5.36 8.94
CA ASP A 103 -2.05 5.56 10.38
C ASP A 103 -1.02 4.60 10.99
N PHE A 104 -1.13 3.29 10.75
CA PHE A 104 -0.11 2.30 11.15
C PHE A 104 1.29 2.69 10.69
N HIS A 105 1.41 3.26 9.50
CA HIS A 105 2.70 3.64 8.97
C HIS A 105 3.28 4.89 9.63
N LEU A 106 2.52 5.97 9.71
CA LEU A 106 2.98 7.24 10.24
C LEU A 106 3.15 7.18 11.77
N GLU A 107 2.18 6.60 12.47
CA GLU A 107 2.12 6.61 13.93
C GLU A 107 2.94 5.49 14.59
N VAL A 108 3.23 4.41 13.85
CA VAL A 108 4.01 3.29 14.40
C VAL A 108 5.34 3.13 13.66
N ALA A 109 5.32 2.69 12.41
CA ALA A 109 6.56 2.31 11.71
C ALA A 109 7.54 3.49 11.54
N LEU A 110 7.06 4.64 11.07
CA LEU A 110 7.89 5.82 10.86
C LEU A 110 8.39 6.43 12.17
N LYS A 111 7.55 6.52 13.22
CA LYS A 111 7.98 6.99 14.54
C LYS A 111 9.07 6.09 15.13
N ARG A 112 8.91 4.77 15.04
CA ARG A 112 9.93 3.81 15.50
C ARG A 112 11.25 3.97 14.75
N TRP A 113 11.18 4.09 13.41
CA TRP A 113 12.36 4.38 12.60
C TRP A 113 13.07 5.66 13.04
N LYS A 114 12.32 6.76 13.22
CA LYS A 114 12.84 8.06 13.69
C LYS A 114 13.45 7.96 15.10
N ALA A 115 12.87 7.14 15.98
CA ALA A 115 13.37 6.85 17.31
C ALA A 115 14.55 5.86 17.33
N ARG A 116 15.05 5.43 16.16
CA ARG A 116 16.11 4.40 16.02
C ARG A 116 15.74 3.04 16.62
N SER A 117 14.45 2.78 16.82
CA SER A 117 13.92 1.47 17.15
C SER A 117 13.59 0.74 15.84
N GLU A 118 14.57 0.00 15.32
CA GLU A 118 14.44 -0.63 14.01
C GLU A 118 13.53 -1.87 14.04
N ARG A 119 13.16 -2.39 15.21
CA ARG A 119 12.28 -3.56 15.31
C ARG A 119 10.81 -3.14 15.30
N LEU A 120 9.99 -3.74 14.44
CA LEU A 120 8.55 -3.56 14.37
C LEU A 120 7.85 -4.90 14.62
N GLU A 121 7.10 -5.00 15.70
CA GLU A 121 6.41 -6.22 16.11
C GLU A 121 4.89 -6.10 15.95
N VAL A 122 4.19 -7.24 15.96
CA VAL A 122 2.73 -7.30 15.93
C VAL A 122 2.11 -6.51 17.09
N PHE A 123 2.73 -6.57 18.27
CA PHE A 123 2.26 -5.88 19.47
C PHE A 123 2.23 -4.36 19.30
N ASP A 124 3.21 -3.77 18.62
CA ASP A 124 3.27 -2.33 18.38
C ASP A 124 2.05 -1.84 17.59
N LEU A 125 1.63 -2.62 16.60
CA LEU A 125 0.47 -2.33 15.75
C LEU A 125 -0.85 -2.64 16.47
N GLN A 126 -0.86 -3.66 17.33
CA GLN A 126 -2.03 -3.98 18.15
C GLN A 126 -2.35 -2.84 19.11
N MET A 127 -1.34 -2.31 19.82
CA MET A 127 -1.52 -1.17 20.73
C MET A 127 -2.11 0.04 19.99
N ARG A 128 -1.61 0.35 18.78
CA ARG A 128 -2.18 1.43 17.97
C ARG A 128 -3.62 1.14 17.53
N LEU A 129 -3.93 -0.11 17.16
CA LEU A 129 -5.28 -0.49 16.77
C LEU A 129 -6.27 -0.41 17.94
N ASP A 130 -5.84 -0.73 19.17
CA ASP A 130 -6.65 -0.62 20.38
C ASP A 130 -6.93 0.86 20.71
N GLU A 131 -5.94 1.74 20.58
CA GLU A 131 -6.11 3.20 20.67
C GLU A 131 -7.15 3.72 19.66
N ILE A 132 -7.04 3.29 18.40
CA ILE A 132 -8.01 3.64 17.35
C ILE A 132 -9.40 3.14 17.73
N SER A 133 -9.52 1.87 18.14
CA SER A 133 -10.81 1.25 18.50
C SER A 133 -11.50 2.02 19.64
N SER A 134 -10.74 2.55 20.60
CA SER A 134 -11.29 3.33 21.71
C SER A 134 -12.01 4.63 21.30
N SER A 135 -11.73 5.15 20.11
CA SER A 135 -12.29 6.41 19.60
C SER A 135 -13.05 6.28 18.27
N HIS A 136 -13.02 5.09 17.65
CA HIS A 136 -13.66 4.77 16.37
C HIS A 136 -14.59 3.54 16.51
N PRO A 137 -15.89 3.75 16.78
CA PRO A 137 -16.85 2.66 16.97
C PRO A 137 -16.92 1.67 15.80
N GLU A 138 -16.69 2.15 14.57
CA GLU A 138 -16.64 1.31 13.37
C GLU A 138 -15.48 0.31 13.36
N VAL A 139 -14.37 0.65 14.03
CA VAL A 139 -13.19 -0.23 14.20
C VAL A 139 -13.36 -1.13 15.43
N ASP A 140 -13.94 -0.60 16.51
CA ASP A 140 -14.25 -1.38 17.72
C ASP A 140 -15.15 -2.59 17.41
N ALA A 141 -16.14 -2.38 16.55
CA ALA A 141 -17.07 -3.42 16.10
C ALA A 141 -16.42 -4.55 15.26
N TRP A 142 -15.15 -4.43 14.87
CA TRP A 142 -14.47 -5.50 14.14
C TRP A 142 -14.20 -6.72 15.00
N THR A 143 -14.32 -7.89 14.39
CA THR A 143 -13.92 -9.14 15.04
C THR A 143 -12.40 -9.16 15.28
N GLU A 144 -11.97 -9.89 16.31
CA GLU A 144 -10.54 -10.11 16.59
C GLU A 144 -9.78 -10.71 15.38
N ALA A 145 -10.45 -11.56 14.60
CA ALA A 145 -9.90 -12.09 13.36
C ALA A 145 -9.64 -10.98 12.32
N THR A 146 -10.53 -10.00 12.21
CA THR A 146 -10.38 -8.85 11.31
C THR A 146 -9.25 -7.93 11.78
N LYS A 147 -9.20 -7.62 13.07
CA LYS A 147 -8.13 -6.82 13.70
C LYS A 147 -6.75 -7.46 13.51
N LYS A 148 -6.62 -8.77 13.77
CA LYS A 148 -5.38 -9.51 13.50
C LYS A 148 -5.01 -9.51 12.02
N LYS A 149 -6.01 -9.60 11.13
CA LYS A 149 -5.78 -9.64 9.69
C LYS A 149 -5.29 -8.31 9.14
N THR A 150 -5.79 -7.16 9.60
CA THR A 150 -5.31 -5.85 9.16
C THR A 150 -3.83 -5.67 9.50
N ILE A 151 -3.42 -6.01 10.72
CA ILE A 151 -2.01 -6.00 11.16
C ILE A 151 -1.15 -6.92 10.28
N THR A 152 -1.60 -8.17 10.09
CA THR A 152 -0.87 -9.16 9.28
C THR A 152 -0.65 -8.67 7.84
N VAL A 153 -1.68 -8.09 7.22
CA VAL A 153 -1.59 -7.62 5.83
C VAL A 153 -0.74 -6.36 5.72
N TYR A 154 -0.78 -5.46 6.70
CA TYR A 154 0.11 -4.30 6.73
C TYR A 154 1.58 -4.72 6.81
N LEU A 155 1.94 -5.63 7.74
CA LEU A 155 3.31 -6.15 7.85
C LEU A 155 3.77 -6.82 6.56
N ARG A 156 2.89 -7.64 5.95
CA ARG A 156 3.17 -8.25 4.64
C ARG A 156 3.39 -7.21 3.55
N THR A 157 2.61 -6.12 3.54
CA THR A 157 2.75 -5.03 2.57
C THR A 157 4.11 -4.35 2.72
N LEU A 158 4.57 -4.06 3.94
CA LEU A 158 5.91 -3.54 4.18
C LEU A 158 7.01 -4.50 3.72
N THR A 159 6.85 -5.80 3.98
CA THR A 159 7.81 -6.82 3.53
C THR A 159 7.87 -6.91 2.01
N GLU A 160 6.72 -6.93 1.33
CA GLU A 160 6.65 -6.93 -0.14
C GLU A 160 7.22 -5.64 -0.74
N ALA A 161 7.08 -4.50 -0.07
CA ALA A 161 7.69 -3.23 -0.46
C ALA A 161 9.20 -3.15 -0.18
N GLY A 162 9.78 -4.16 0.49
CA GLY A 162 11.20 -4.19 0.86
C GLY A 162 11.56 -3.34 2.09
N LEU A 163 10.58 -2.80 2.80
CA LEU A 163 10.76 -1.91 3.96
C LEU A 163 10.85 -2.65 5.31
N LEU A 164 10.55 -3.95 5.33
CA LEU A 164 10.59 -4.79 6.52
C LEU A 164 11.18 -6.16 6.19
N LYS A 165 12.21 -6.59 6.94
CA LYS A 165 12.82 -7.92 6.83
C LYS A 165 13.15 -8.46 8.21
N ASN A 166 12.68 -9.67 8.53
CA ASN A 166 12.89 -10.30 9.84
C ASN A 166 12.53 -9.36 11.01
N GLU A 167 11.34 -8.76 10.96
CA GLU A 167 10.84 -7.76 11.94
C GLU A 167 11.67 -6.47 12.02
N LYS A 168 12.69 -6.32 11.18
CA LYS A 168 13.56 -5.15 11.14
C LYS A 168 13.20 -4.22 9.99
N LEU A 169 12.84 -2.99 10.33
CA LEU A 169 12.67 -1.89 9.39
C LEU A 169 14.00 -1.60 8.69
N GLN A 170 13.93 -1.33 7.40
CA GLN A 170 15.09 -1.01 6.59
C GLN A 170 14.71 -0.02 5.50
N LYS A 171 15.63 0.88 5.16
CA LYS A 171 15.49 1.73 3.98
C LYS A 171 15.65 0.88 2.70
N PRO A 172 14.98 1.24 1.60
CA PRO A 172 15.21 0.59 0.33
C PRO A 172 16.63 0.90 -0.16
N THR A 173 17.17 0.04 -1.02
CA THR A 173 18.50 0.20 -1.62
C THR A 173 18.36 0.21 -3.14
N ARG A 174 19.33 0.82 -3.84
CA ARG A 174 19.36 0.87 -5.32
C ARG A 174 18.14 1.55 -5.96
N ILE A 175 17.61 2.58 -5.31
CA ILE A 175 16.53 3.41 -5.84
C ILE A 175 17.12 4.63 -6.53
N SER A 176 16.68 4.93 -7.74
CA SER A 176 17.12 6.11 -8.50
C SER A 176 16.68 7.40 -7.80
N PRO A 177 17.50 8.47 -7.77
CA PRO A 177 17.05 9.79 -7.32
C PRO A 177 15.79 10.27 -8.05
N ASP A 178 15.71 10.05 -9.36
CA ASP A 178 14.58 10.43 -10.22
C ASP A 178 13.26 9.78 -9.79
N PHE A 179 13.30 8.62 -9.13
CA PHE A 179 12.12 7.99 -8.54
C PHE A 179 11.52 8.87 -7.44
N TRP A 180 12.36 9.41 -6.55
CA TRP A 180 11.91 10.28 -5.47
C TRP A 180 11.47 11.65 -5.99
N GLU A 181 12.14 12.18 -7.01
CA GLU A 181 11.76 13.45 -7.66
C GLU A 181 10.33 13.43 -8.17
N TYR A 182 9.86 12.30 -8.70
CA TYR A 182 8.45 12.16 -9.12
C TYR A 182 7.49 12.51 -7.97
N PHE A 183 7.68 11.94 -6.78
CA PHE A 183 6.79 12.21 -5.65
C PHE A 183 6.91 13.65 -5.13
N ILE A 184 8.13 14.20 -5.13
CA ILE A 184 8.38 15.59 -4.70
C ILE A 184 7.67 16.58 -5.63
N ARG A 185 7.68 16.34 -6.94
CA ARG A 185 7.02 17.20 -7.95
C ARG A 185 5.50 17.04 -7.99
N ASN A 186 4.95 15.96 -7.44
CA ASN A 186 3.52 15.63 -7.48
C ASN A 186 2.87 15.66 -6.08
N ASP A 187 3.20 16.67 -5.26
CA ASP A 187 2.61 16.93 -3.93
C ASP A 187 2.71 15.77 -2.92
N ALA A 188 3.64 14.84 -3.14
CA ALA A 188 3.89 13.66 -2.31
C ALA A 188 5.31 13.67 -1.70
N SER A 189 5.85 14.85 -1.39
CA SER A 189 7.20 15.04 -0.80
C SER A 189 7.40 14.37 0.56
N TRP A 190 6.31 13.95 1.23
CA TRP A 190 6.32 13.17 2.46
C TRP A 190 6.66 11.68 2.23
N PHE A 191 6.48 11.16 1.01
CA PHE A 191 6.61 9.74 0.72
C PHE A 191 8.05 9.20 0.84
N PRO A 192 9.10 9.92 0.38
CA PRO A 192 10.48 9.48 0.61
C PRO A 192 10.81 9.26 2.10
N GLU A 193 10.34 10.16 2.98
CA GLU A 193 10.53 10.01 4.42
C GLU A 193 9.79 8.78 4.97
N SER A 194 8.59 8.50 4.45
CA SER A 194 7.82 7.29 4.76
C SER A 194 8.56 6.01 4.33
N CYS A 195 9.34 6.08 3.25
CA CYS A 195 10.27 5.03 2.86
C CYS A 195 11.61 5.08 3.60
N PHE A 196 11.65 5.70 4.79
CA PHE A 196 12.82 5.77 5.68
C PHE A 196 14.04 6.44 5.05
N THR A 197 13.82 7.22 3.99
CA THR A 197 14.86 7.87 3.20
C THR A 197 14.85 9.35 3.47
N LYS A 198 16.02 9.93 3.75
CA LYS A 198 16.18 11.38 3.77
C LYS A 198 16.40 11.82 2.33
N VAL A 199 15.51 12.65 1.81
CA VAL A 199 15.83 13.43 0.63
C VAL A 199 16.50 14.69 1.14
N SER A 200 17.80 14.82 0.90
CA SER A 200 18.46 16.11 1.04
C SER A 200 17.79 17.06 0.04
N HIS A 201 17.16 18.13 0.51
CA HIS A 201 16.75 19.21 -0.37
C HIS A 201 18.00 19.67 -1.13
N ILE A 202 17.96 19.56 -2.47
CA ILE A 202 18.94 20.21 -3.34
C ILE A 202 18.66 21.72 -3.29
#